data_AF-A0AA50DZD2-F1
#
_entry.id   AF-A0AA50DZD2-F1
#
_cell.length_a   1.000
_cell.length_b   1.000
_cell.length_c   1.000
_cell.angle_alpha   90.00
_cell.angle_beta   90.00
_cell.angle_gamma   90.00
#
_symmetry.space_group_name_H-M   'P 1'
#
loop_
_entity.id
_entity.type
_entity.pdbx_description
1 polymer ?
#
loop_
_entity_poly.entity_id
_entity_poly.type
_entity_poly.pdbx_seq_one_letter_code
_entity_poly.pdbx_strand_id
1 'polypeptide(L)'
;MTPGEKPDMSPYLFHLTTKDSLINILEQQKLILNIPRGANKEKHPYKMVCFTESPPFALDFFRYRWSDRKDRINLEYGLGFSKETMVHKGVYPTVYLDESLFSYVKDLKKE
;
A
#
# COMPACT_ATOMS: atom_id res chain seq x y z
N MET A 1 6.44 11.52 -13.30
CA MET A 1 5.99 11.87 -11.94
C MET A 1 7.03 11.35 -10.97
N THR A 2 7.74 12.25 -10.30
CA THR A 2 8.68 11.87 -9.25
C THR A 2 7.92 11.55 -7.96
N PRO A 3 8.44 10.69 -7.06
CA PRO A 3 7.78 10.33 -5.81
C PRO A 3 7.36 11.51 -4.91
N GLY A 4 7.94 12.71 -5.11
CA GLY A 4 7.58 13.93 -4.38
C GLY A 4 6.36 14.70 -4.91
N GLU A 5 5.87 14.41 -6.13
CA GLU A 5 4.81 15.19 -6.78
C GLU A 5 3.38 14.74 -6.42
N LYS A 6 3.22 13.58 -5.78
CA LYS A 6 1.95 13.16 -5.17
C LYS A 6 2.13 13.08 -3.66
N PRO A 7 2.12 14.21 -2.95
CA PRO A 7 2.02 14.18 -1.50
C PRO A 7 0.75 13.41 -1.14
N ASP A 8 0.95 12.29 -0.47
CA ASP A 8 0.06 11.59 0.43
C ASP A 8 -1.41 12.08 0.42
N MET A 9 -2.16 11.71 -0.61
CA MET A 9 -3.48 12.31 -0.90
C MET A 9 -4.61 11.80 0.02
N SER A 10 -4.32 10.84 0.88
CA SER A 10 -5.30 10.19 1.75
C SER A 10 -4.73 10.06 3.18
N PRO A 11 -5.50 10.38 4.24
CA PRO A 11 -5.12 10.05 5.60
C PRO A 11 -5.14 8.53 5.90
N TYR A 12 -5.57 7.73 4.92
CA TYR A 12 -5.66 6.27 5.00
C TYR A 12 -4.76 5.57 3.97
N LEU A 13 -4.23 4.42 4.37
CA LEU A 13 -3.68 3.40 3.46
C LEU A 13 -4.77 2.39 3.13
N PHE A 14 -5.07 2.20 1.85
CA PHE A 14 -6.09 1.25 1.40
C PHE A 14 -5.46 -0.04 0.92
N HIS A 15 -5.86 -1.16 1.53
CA HIS A 15 -5.62 -2.49 0.97
C HIS A 15 -6.84 -2.91 0.16
N LEU A 16 -6.72 -2.91 -1.17
CA LEU A 16 -7.77 -3.38 -2.07
C LEU A 16 -7.75 -4.91 -2.17
N THR A 17 -8.93 -5.52 -2.14
CA THR A 17 -9.08 -6.97 -2.05
C THR A 17 -10.38 -7.46 -2.70
N THR A 18 -10.55 -8.77 -2.81
CA THR A 18 -11.80 -9.41 -3.25
C THR A 18 -12.74 -9.59 -2.05
N LYS A 19 -14.03 -9.87 -2.33
CA LYS A 19 -15.03 -10.16 -1.28
C LYS A 19 -14.60 -11.30 -0.38
N ASP A 20 -14.19 -12.43 -0.96
CA ASP A 20 -13.84 -13.63 -0.20
C ASP A 20 -12.59 -13.42 0.66
N SER A 21 -11.60 -12.71 0.12
CA SER A 21 -10.40 -12.34 0.87
C SER A 21 -10.72 -11.34 1.99
N LEU A 22 -11.64 -10.39 1.78
CA LEU A 22 -12.11 -9.50 2.85
C LEU A 22 -12.77 -10.28 3.98
N ILE A 23 -13.70 -11.18 3.66
CA ILE A 23 -14.39 -12.02 4.67
C ILE A 23 -13.36 -12.79 5.49
N ASN A 24 -12.41 -13.45 4.82
CA ASN A 24 -11.35 -14.20 5.50
C ASN A 24 -10.49 -13.31 6.41
N ILE A 25 -10.11 -12.11 5.95
CA ILE A 25 -9.36 -11.14 6.79
C ILE A 25 -10.16 -10.75 8.02
N LEU A 26 -11.47 -10.53 7.89
CA LEU A 26 -12.34 -10.13 9.00
C LEU A 26 -12.55 -11.27 10.00
N GLU A 27 -12.75 -12.49 9.51
CA GLU A 27 -12.93 -13.69 10.35
C GLU A 27 -11.64 -14.05 11.11
N GLN A 28 -10.50 -14.01 10.43
CA GLN A 28 -9.21 -14.39 11.00
C GLN A 28 -8.49 -13.23 11.70
N GLN A 29 -8.95 -12.00 11.50
CA GLN A 29 -8.31 -10.75 11.92
C GLN A 29 -6.84 -10.64 11.48
N LYS A 30 -6.52 -11.14 10.28
CA LYS A 30 -5.15 -11.19 9.75
C LYS A 30 -5.09 -10.81 8.28
N LEU A 31 -4.15 -9.94 7.93
CA LEU A 31 -3.82 -9.66 6.53
C LEU A 31 -3.08 -10.84 5.91
N ILE A 32 -3.48 -11.20 4.69
CA ILE A 32 -2.84 -12.28 3.93
C ILE A 32 -1.66 -11.70 3.15
N LEU A 33 -0.45 -12.13 3.49
CA LEU A 33 0.77 -11.74 2.78
C LEU A 33 0.97 -12.65 1.56
N ASN A 34 1.22 -12.05 0.40
CA ASN A 34 1.40 -12.77 -0.86
C ASN A 34 2.69 -12.31 -1.56
N ILE A 35 3.26 -13.20 -2.38
CA ILE A 35 4.31 -12.81 -3.33
C ILE A 35 3.60 -12.15 -4.52
N PRO A 36 3.95 -10.92 -4.92
CA PRO A 36 3.28 -10.23 -6.02
C PRO A 36 3.27 -11.07 -7.30
N ARG A 37 2.12 -11.08 -8.00
CA ARG A 37 1.97 -11.83 -9.25
C ARG A 37 2.94 -11.25 -10.29
N GLY A 38 3.81 -12.10 -10.85
CA GLY A 38 4.84 -11.69 -11.80
C GLY A 38 6.20 -11.34 -11.17
N ALA A 39 6.31 -11.32 -9.83
CA ALA A 39 7.61 -11.21 -9.19
C ALA A 39 8.45 -12.48 -9.42
N ASN A 40 9.76 -12.31 -9.67
CA ASN A 40 10.70 -13.43 -9.69
C ASN A 40 10.88 -13.92 -8.24
N LYS A 41 10.35 -15.12 -7.95
CA LYS A 41 10.36 -15.71 -6.60
C LYS A 41 11.76 -15.96 -6.05
N GLU A 42 12.75 -16.20 -6.91
CA GLU A 42 14.14 -16.43 -6.49
C GLU A 42 14.81 -15.12 -6.05
N LYS A 43 14.51 -14.02 -6.73
CA LYS A 43 15.05 -12.69 -6.40
C LYS A 43 14.26 -11.96 -5.31
N HIS A 44 12.96 -12.24 -5.20
CA HIS A 44 12.06 -11.62 -4.23
C HIS A 44 11.18 -12.67 -3.55
N PRO A 45 11.74 -13.45 -2.60
CA PRO A 45 11.00 -14.51 -1.90
C PRO A 45 10.05 -13.97 -0.82
N TYR A 46 10.09 -12.67 -0.54
CA TYR A 46 9.35 -12.05 0.55
C TYR A 46 7.87 -11.95 0.23
N LYS A 47 7.04 -12.40 1.17
CA LYS A 47 5.59 -12.18 1.15
C LYS A 47 5.31 -10.77 1.64
N MET A 48 4.45 -10.05 0.94
CA MET A 48 4.11 -8.67 1.27
C MET A 48 2.61 -8.41 1.12
N VAL A 49 2.16 -7.30 1.68
CA VAL A 49 0.83 -6.74 1.46
C VAL A 49 1.01 -5.36 0.84
N CYS A 50 0.23 -5.07 -0.20
CA CYS A 50 0.30 -3.80 -0.90
C CYS A 50 -0.83 -2.88 -0.44
N PHE A 51 -0.49 -1.60 -0.27
CA PHE A 51 -1.43 -0.53 0.04
C PHE A 51 -1.38 0.53 -1.06
N THR A 52 -2.48 1.27 -1.23
CA THR A 52 -2.52 2.49 -2.02
C THR A 52 -2.88 3.68 -1.13
N GLU A 53 -2.21 4.80 -1.38
CA GLU A 53 -2.49 6.11 -0.76
C GLU A 53 -3.47 6.94 -1.58
N SER A 54 -4.05 6.35 -2.63
CA SER A 54 -5.03 7.04 -3.46
C SER A 54 -6.27 7.37 -2.64
N PRO A 55 -6.82 8.59 -2.77
CA PRO A 55 -8.05 8.95 -2.08
C PRO A 55 -9.21 8.07 -2.58
N PRO A 56 -10.23 7.80 -1.75
CA PRO A 56 -11.31 6.86 -2.10
C PRO A 56 -11.98 7.15 -3.45
N PHE A 57 -12.21 8.42 -3.77
CA PHE A 57 -12.84 8.81 -5.04
C PHE A 57 -11.99 8.44 -6.27
N ALA A 58 -10.66 8.34 -6.13
CA ALA A 58 -9.77 7.93 -7.21
C ALA A 58 -9.72 6.41 -7.37
N LEU A 59 -10.17 5.63 -6.38
CA LEU A 59 -10.21 4.16 -6.47
C LEU A 59 -11.21 3.69 -7.52
N ASP A 60 -12.36 4.37 -7.62
CA ASP A 60 -13.38 4.06 -8.63
C ASP A 60 -12.90 4.37 -10.06
N PHE A 61 -12.04 5.36 -10.24
CA PHE A 61 -11.40 5.62 -11.54
C PHE A 61 -10.58 4.40 -12.00
N PHE A 62 -9.81 3.77 -11.11
CA PHE A 62 -9.03 2.58 -11.44
C PHE A 62 -9.92 1.38 -11.76
N ARG A 63 -11.06 1.24 -11.06
CA ARG A 63 -12.07 0.20 -11.37
C ARG A 63 -12.66 0.38 -12.76
N TYR A 64 -13.03 1.61 -13.12
CA TYR A 64 -13.57 1.92 -14.43
C TYR A 64 -12.53 1.71 -15.54
N ARG A 65 -11.30 2.19 -15.36
CA ARG A 65 -10.25 2.07 -16.40
C ARG A 65 -9.79 0.64 -16.65
N TRP A 66 -10.04 -0.28 -15.73
CA TRP A 66 -9.70 -1.71 -15.87
C TRP A 66 -10.91 -2.60 -16.13
N SER A 67 -12.09 -2.03 -16.43
CA SER A 67 -13.33 -2.77 -16.68
C SER A 67 -13.21 -3.82 -17.79
N ASP A 68 -12.40 -3.53 -18.81
CA ASP A 68 -12.36 -4.31 -20.06
C ASP A 68 -11.28 -5.40 -20.07
N ARG A 69 -10.58 -5.62 -18.95
CA ARG A 69 -9.55 -6.66 -18.85
C ARG A 69 -10.17 -8.03 -18.57
N LYS A 70 -9.96 -8.99 -19.48
CA LYS A 70 -10.46 -10.38 -19.36
C LYS A 70 -9.96 -11.13 -18.11
N ASP A 71 -8.84 -10.71 -17.55
CA ASP A 71 -8.19 -11.29 -16.36
C ASP A 71 -8.38 -10.44 -15.09
N ARG A 72 -9.37 -9.54 -15.09
CA ARG A 72 -9.66 -8.64 -13.98
C ARG A 72 -9.86 -9.40 -12.67
N ILE A 73 -9.00 -9.11 -11.70
CA ILE A 73 -9.24 -9.43 -10.30
C ILE A 73 -10.26 -8.40 -9.78
N ASN A 74 -11.37 -8.86 -9.23
CA ASN A 74 -12.44 -7.98 -8.77
C ASN A 74 -12.10 -7.32 -7.43
N LEU A 75 -11.34 -6.22 -7.48
CA LEU A 75 -10.85 -5.45 -6.33
C LEU A 75 -11.82 -4.33 -5.90
N GLU A 76 -13.11 -4.66 -5.74
CA GLU A 76 -14.16 -3.69 -5.38
C GLU A 76 -14.29 -3.47 -3.87
N TYR A 77 -13.60 -4.31 -3.10
CA TYR A 77 -13.62 -4.30 -1.66
C TYR A 77 -12.26 -3.84 -1.15
N GLY A 78 -12.22 -3.37 0.09
CA GLY A 78 -10.97 -2.91 0.67
C GLY A 78 -11.07 -2.61 2.15
N LEU A 79 -9.91 -2.46 2.77
CA LEU A 79 -9.75 -2.03 4.16
C LEU A 79 -8.91 -0.75 4.17
N GLY A 80 -9.42 0.28 4.85
CA GLY A 80 -8.68 1.52 5.10
C GLY A 80 -8.01 1.48 6.46
N PHE A 81 -6.71 1.78 6.50
CA PHE A 81 -5.93 1.88 7.72
C PHE A 81 -5.57 3.33 7.97
N SER A 82 -5.99 3.89 9.11
CA SER A 82 -5.63 5.26 9.49
C SER A 82 -4.13 5.35 9.74
N LYS A 83 -3.46 6.24 9.02
CA LYS A 83 -2.02 6.46 9.16
C LYS A 83 -1.67 6.97 10.55
N GLU A 84 -2.47 7.87 11.09
CA GLU A 84 -2.31 8.38 12.46
C GLU A 84 -2.37 7.23 13.47
N THR A 85 -3.37 6.36 13.37
CA THR A 85 -3.49 5.20 14.26
C THR A 85 -2.33 4.22 14.10
N MET A 86 -1.86 4.00 12.87
CA MET A 86 -0.69 3.17 12.59
C MET A 86 0.57 3.73 13.24
N VAL A 87 0.82 5.03 13.11
CA VAL A 87 1.95 5.72 13.76
C VAL A 87 1.86 5.62 15.28
N HIS A 88 0.68 5.85 15.87
CA HIS A 88 0.48 5.68 17.32
C HIS A 88 0.72 4.24 17.80
N LYS A 89 0.57 3.24 16.91
CA LYS A 89 0.91 1.84 17.19
C LYS A 89 2.37 1.47 16.85
N GLY A 90 3.21 2.46 16.53
CA GLY A 90 4.62 2.25 16.20
C GLY A 90 4.86 1.70 14.79
N VAL A 91 3.88 1.79 13.90
CA VAL A 91 4.04 1.45 12.48
C VAL A 91 4.42 2.70 11.71
N TYR A 92 5.65 2.74 11.19
CA TYR A 92 6.20 3.88 10.47
C TYR A 92 6.31 3.62 8.97
N PRO A 93 6.06 4.64 8.13
CA PRO A 93 6.25 4.51 6.69
C PRO A 93 7.73 4.31 6.36
N THR A 94 8.01 3.46 5.37
CA THR A 94 9.36 3.29 4.81
C THR A 94 9.58 4.34 3.74
N VAL A 95 10.61 5.17 3.90
CA VAL A 95 11.00 6.17 2.91
C VAL A 95 12.21 5.66 2.14
N TYR A 96 12.13 5.70 0.81
CA TYR A 96 13.28 5.43 -0.05
C TYR A 96 14.07 6.72 -0.23
N LEU A 97 15.29 6.74 0.29
CA LEU A 97 16.20 7.87 0.21
C LEU A 97 17.43 7.43 -0.59
N ASP A 98 17.96 8.32 -1.43
CA ASP A 98 19.32 8.14 -1.92
C ASP A 98 20.34 8.43 -0.80
N GLU A 99 21.59 8.01 -0.98
CA GLU A 99 22.63 8.14 0.04
C GLU A 99 22.88 9.59 0.47
N SER A 100 22.79 10.54 -0.46
CA SER A 100 23.04 11.95 -0.17
C SER A 100 21.95 12.53 0.74
N LEU A 101 20.68 12.22 0.43
CA LEU A 101 19.55 12.65 1.23
C LEU A 101 19.48 11.91 2.57
N PHE A 102 19.86 10.63 2.61
CA PHE A 102 19.96 9.87 3.85
C PHE A 102 20.98 10.49 4.82
N SER A 103 22.17 10.86 4.32
CA SER A 103 23.19 11.53 5.14
C SER A 103 22.67 12.85 5.70
N TYR A 104 22.03 13.66 4.86
CA TYR A 104 21.43 14.93 5.28
C TYR A 104 20.38 14.74 6.39
N VAL A 105 19.43 13.82 6.20
CA VAL A 105 18.37 13.55 7.19
C VAL A 105 18.94 13.00 8.50
N LYS A 106 19.99 12.19 8.45
CA LYS A 106 20.67 11.67 9.64
C LYS A 106 21.29 12.79 10.49
N ASP A 107 21.82 13.82 9.84
CA ASP A 107 22.50 14.94 10.52
C ASP A 107 21.52 15.95 11.14
N LEU A 108 20.26 16.00 10.70
CA LEU A 108 19.20 16.82 11.30
C LEU A 108 18.84 16.45 12.75
N LYS A 109 19.22 15.25 13.22
CA LYS A 109 18.90 14.77 14.58
C LYS A 109 19.85 15.28 15.68
N LYS A 110 20.73 16.25 15.40
CA LYS A 110 21.76 16.72 16.34
C LYS A 110 21.40 17.94 17.20
N GLU A 111 20.14 18.37 17.24
CA GLU A 111 19.68 19.45 18.14
C GLU A 111 18.79 18.92 19.27
#